data_AF-A0A9E4SYK2-F1
#
_entry.id   AF-A0A9E4SYK2-F1
#
_cell.length_a   1.000
_cell.length_b   1.000
_cell.length_c   1.000
_cell.angle_alpha   90.00
_cell.angle_beta   90.00
_cell.angle_gamma   90.00
#
_symmetry.space_group_name_H-M   'P 1'
#
loop_
_entity.id
_entity.type
_entity.pdbx_description
1 polymer ?
#
loop_
_entity_poly.entity_id
_entity_poly.type
_entity_poly.pdbx_seq_one_letter_code
_entity_poly.pdbx_strand_id
1 'polypeptide(L)'
;CFGNAFPEHRLQIIHMAHRYVAAVVGLFVLYSLHLGFRGRTQPVEIRVISMAAMALFMVQVLVGAGVIWADLSQDLRALHLAMATAVWIAVSALIVLTFSSPGTRWSGAANG
;
A
#
# COMPACT_ATOMS: atom_id res chain seq x y z
N CYS A 1 24.13 -4.75 -8.43
CA CYS A 1 24.58 -6.00 -7.82
C CYS A 1 25.75 -6.53 -8.64
N PHE A 2 26.97 -6.12 -8.31
CA PHE A 2 28.20 -6.72 -8.84
C PHE A 2 29.08 -7.03 -7.62
N GLY A 3 29.19 -8.30 -7.28
CA GLY A 3 30.39 -8.89 -6.67
C GLY A 3 30.76 -8.59 -5.21
N ASN A 4 30.21 -7.60 -4.51
CA ASN A 4 30.68 -7.28 -3.15
C ASN A 4 29.58 -7.50 -2.10
N ALA A 5 29.87 -8.38 -1.13
CA ALA A 5 29.02 -8.68 0.02
C ALA A 5 28.87 -7.49 1.00
N PHE A 6 29.72 -6.47 0.86
CA PHE A 6 29.63 -5.19 1.56
C PHE A 6 29.79 -4.03 0.57
N PRO A 7 28.74 -3.25 0.29
CA PRO A 7 28.85 -2.06 -0.55
C PRO A 7 29.60 -0.95 0.22
N GLU A 8 30.71 -0.44 -0.33
CA GLU A 8 31.53 0.61 0.31
C GLU A 8 30.85 2.01 0.33
N HIS A 9 29.64 2.14 -0.21
CA HIS A 9 28.92 3.41 -0.31
C HIS A 9 27.51 3.32 0.31
N ARG A 10 27.26 4.10 1.37
CA ARG A 10 25.99 4.16 2.13
C ARG A 10 24.75 4.32 1.24
N LEU A 11 24.84 5.13 0.19
CA LEU A 11 23.73 5.39 -0.73
C LEU A 11 23.26 4.13 -1.47
N GLN A 12 24.20 3.26 -1.86
CA GLN A 12 23.89 2.04 -2.62
C GLN A 12 23.25 0.97 -1.72
N ILE A 13 23.68 0.90 -0.45
CA ILE A 13 23.05 0.07 0.58
C ILE A 13 21.60 0.48 0.77
N ILE A 14 21.34 1.78 0.96
CA ILE A 14 19.98 2.30 1.18
C ILE A 14 19.07 1.99 -0.02
N HIS A 15 19.57 2.18 -1.24
CA HIS A 15 18.80 1.86 -2.45
C HIS A 15 18.45 0.37 -2.56
N MET A 16 19.40 -0.52 -2.25
CA MET A 16 19.15 -1.97 -2.28
C MET A 16 18.23 -2.40 -1.15
N ALA A 17 18.45 -1.92 0.07
CA ALA A 17 17.59 -2.17 1.21
C ALA A 17 16.15 -1.70 0.95
N HIS A 18 15.98 -0.51 0.37
CA HIS A 18 14.66 0.01 0.00
C HIS A 18 13.93 -0.92 -0.98
N ARG A 19 14.63 -1.47 -1.99
CA ARG A 19 14.02 -2.43 -2.94
C ARG A 19 13.53 -3.69 -2.24
N TYR A 20 14.34 -4.26 -1.34
CA TYR A 20 13.96 -5.45 -0.59
C TYR A 20 12.78 -5.18 0.36
N VAL A 21 12.84 -4.08 1.13
CA VAL A 21 11.77 -3.69 2.05
C VAL A 21 10.48 -3.39 1.28
N ALA A 22 10.57 -2.66 0.15
CA ALA A 22 9.42 -2.35 -0.68
C ALA A 22 8.76 -3.62 -1.25
N ALA A 23 9.55 -4.62 -1.65
CA ALA A 23 9.02 -5.90 -2.11
C ALA A 23 8.29 -6.67 -0.99
N VAL A 24 8.90 -6.78 0.20
CA VAL A 24 8.32 -7.50 1.35
C VAL A 24 7.05 -6.81 1.85
N VAL A 25 7.12 -5.50 2.09
CA VAL A 25 5.98 -4.69 2.54
C VAL A 25 4.89 -4.68 1.48
N GLY A 26 5.26 -4.57 0.21
CA GLY A 26 4.33 -4.62 -0.91
C GLY A 26 3.55 -5.93 -0.96
N LEU A 27 4.24 -7.07 -0.82
CA LEU A 27 3.59 -8.37 -0.77
C LEU A 27 2.66 -8.52 0.44
N PHE A 28 3.08 -7.98 1.59
CA PHE A 28 2.25 -7.98 2.80
C PHE A 28 0.96 -7.15 2.62
N VAL A 29 1.05 -5.96 2.01
CA VAL A 29 -0.11 -5.11 1.71
C VAL A 29 -1.05 -5.81 0.71
N LEU A 30 -0.51 -6.40 -0.36
CA LEU A 30 -1.29 -7.18 -1.32
C LEU A 30 -2.04 -8.33 -0.63
N TYR A 31 -1.36 -9.07 0.25
CA TYR A 31 -1.95 -10.17 1.00
C TYR A 31 -3.06 -9.68 1.95
N SER A 32 -2.83 -8.57 2.67
CA SER A 32 -3.82 -7.97 3.58
C SER A 32 -5.08 -7.52 2.83
N LEU A 33 -4.91 -6.82 1.70
CA LEU A 33 -6.02 -6.37 0.85
C LEU A 33 -6.78 -7.55 0.23
N HIS A 34 -6.07 -8.61 -0.17
CA HIS A 34 -6.68 -9.85 -0.65
C HIS A 34 -7.53 -10.53 0.44
N LEU A 35 -7.06 -10.53 1.70
CA LEU A 35 -7.81 -11.05 2.84
C LEU A 35 -9.07 -10.21 3.13
N GLY A 36 -8.95 -8.88 3.03
CA GLY A 36 -10.08 -7.95 3.13
C GLY A 36 -11.16 -8.19 2.06
N PHE A 37 -10.76 -8.60 0.85
CA PHE A 37 -11.69 -8.97 -0.23
C PHE A 37 -12.39 -10.33 0.00
N ARG A 38 -11.67 -11.29 0.59
CA ARG A 38 -12.18 -12.66 0.79
C ARG A 38 -13.13 -12.79 1.99
N GLY A 39 -13.10 -11.84 2.92
CA GLY A 39 -14.05 -11.74 4.02
C GLY A 39 -15.45 -11.34 3.51
N ARG A 40 -16.28 -12.33 3.16
CA ARG A 40 -17.68 -12.16 2.70
C ARG A 40 -18.59 -11.39 3.69
N THR A 41 -18.14 -11.15 4.91
CA THR A 41 -18.88 -10.49 5.99
C THR A 41 -18.44 -9.05 6.26
N GLN A 42 -17.49 -8.51 5.49
CA GLN A 42 -17.02 -7.13 5.69
C GLN A 42 -18.00 -6.11 5.09
N PRO A 43 -18.22 -4.96 5.76
CA PRO A 43 -19.06 -3.88 5.24
C PRO A 43 -18.52 -3.36 3.89
N VAL A 44 -19.45 -2.84 3.07
CA VAL A 44 -19.16 -2.41 1.70
C VAL A 44 -18.10 -1.31 1.66
N GLU A 45 -18.04 -0.41 2.66
CA GLU A 45 -17.02 0.64 2.69
C GLU A 45 -15.60 0.06 2.79
N ILE A 46 -15.38 -0.93 3.65
CA ILE A 46 -14.08 -1.59 3.82
C ILE A 46 -13.66 -2.25 2.51
N ARG A 47 -14.60 -2.88 1.80
CA ARG A 47 -14.33 -3.52 0.51
C ARG A 47 -13.97 -2.50 -0.58
N VAL A 48 -14.69 -1.38 -0.69
CA VAL A 48 -14.43 -0.33 -1.69
C VAL A 48 -13.09 0.34 -1.42
N ILE A 49 -12.79 0.71 -0.17
CA ILE A 49 -11.51 1.33 0.20
C ILE A 49 -10.36 0.34 -0.01
N SER A 50 -10.57 -0.95 0.23
CA SER A 50 -9.56 -1.99 -0.04
C SER A 50 -9.26 -2.11 -1.54
N MET A 51 -10.28 -2.05 -2.39
CA MET A 51 -10.09 -2.04 -3.85
C MET A 51 -9.35 -0.78 -4.32
N ALA A 52 -9.71 0.39 -3.79
CA ALA A 52 -9.03 1.65 -4.09
C ALA A 52 -7.55 1.62 -3.65
N ALA A 53 -7.27 1.13 -2.44
CA ALA A 53 -5.91 0.97 -1.92
C ALA A 53 -5.09 0.01 -2.78
N MET A 54 -5.69 -1.10 -3.24
CA MET A 54 -5.05 -2.06 -4.15
C MET A 54 -4.68 -1.40 -5.48
N ALA A 55 -5.62 -0.68 -6.10
CA ALA A 55 -5.40 0.01 -7.37
C ALA A 55 -4.30 1.08 -7.24
N LEU A 56 -4.35 1.90 -6.18
CA LEU A 56 -3.32 2.91 -5.90
C LEU A 56 -1.95 2.28 -5.71
N PHE A 57 -1.87 1.15 -4.98
CA PHE A 57 -0.62 0.44 -4.78
C PHE A 57 -0.04 -0.10 -6.09
N MET A 58 -0.86 -0.68 -6.97
CA MET A 58 -0.40 -1.15 -8.28
C MET A 58 0.16 -0.01 -9.14
N VAL A 59 -0.55 1.12 -9.21
CA VAL A 59 -0.07 2.31 -9.93
C VAL A 59 1.24 2.82 -9.32
N GLN A 60 1.34 2.84 -8.00
CA GLN A 60 2.55 3.27 -7.29
C GLN A 60 3.77 2.40 -7.63
N VAL A 61 3.60 1.09 -7.75
CA VAL A 61 4.66 0.15 -8.16
C VAL A 61 5.12 0.44 -9.59
N LEU A 62 4.17 0.66 -10.51
CA LEU A 62 4.47 1.01 -11.90
C LEU A 62 5.21 2.35 -12.01
N VAL A 63 4.76 3.38 -11.27
CA VAL A 63 5.44 4.68 -11.21
C VAL A 63 6.85 4.52 -10.62
N GLY A 64 7.01 3.70 -9.57
CA GLY A 64 8.32 3.41 -8.97
C GLY A 64 9.29 2.71 -9.93
N ALA A 65 8.79 1.80 -10.77
CA ALA A 65 9.57 1.21 -11.85
C ALA A 65 9.92 2.26 -12.92
N GLY A 66 8.97 3.14 -13.26
CA GLY A 66 9.17 4.24 -14.21
C GLY A 66 10.24 5.25 -13.78
N VAL A 67 10.39 5.52 -12.48
CA VAL A 67 11.48 6.38 -11.94
C VAL A 67 12.86 5.86 -12.33
N ILE A 68 13.05 4.54 -12.45
CA ILE A 68 14.33 3.94 -12.86
C ILE A 68 14.58 4.18 -14.35
N TRP A 69 13.55 4.08 -15.19
CA TRP A 69 13.67 4.26 -16.64
C TRP A 69 13.81 5.73 -17.05
N ALA A 70 13.27 6.64 -16.25
CA ALA A 70 13.33 8.09 -16.47
C ALA A 70 14.54 8.77 -15.80
N ASP A 71 15.59 8.01 -15.51
CA ASP A 71 16.87 8.50 -14.98
C ASP A 71 16.74 9.35 -13.70
N LEU A 72 15.85 8.93 -12.79
CA LEU A 72 15.55 9.63 -11.53
C LEU A 72 15.04 11.08 -11.69
N SER A 73 14.22 11.34 -12.72
CA SER A 73 13.57 12.64 -12.87
C SER A 73 12.83 13.08 -11.59
N GLN A 74 12.98 14.36 -11.25
CA GLN A 74 12.44 14.92 -10.00
C GLN A 74 10.91 14.83 -9.95
N ASP A 75 10.24 15.01 -11.09
CA ASP A 75 8.79 14.98 -11.21
C ASP A 75 8.21 13.59 -10.94
N LEU A 76 8.79 12.53 -11.51
CA LEU A 76 8.32 11.16 -11.25
C LEU A 76 8.61 10.72 -9.84
N ARG A 77 9.70 11.21 -9.23
CA ARG A 77 9.99 10.97 -7.82
C ARG A 77 8.96 11.64 -6.91
N ALA A 78 8.57 12.88 -7.21
CA ALA A 78 7.52 13.59 -6.50
C ALA A 78 6.16 12.88 -6.65
N LEU A 79 5.83 12.44 -7.87
CA LEU A 79 4.62 11.65 -8.12
C LEU A 79 4.62 10.34 -7.35
N HIS A 80 5.74 9.61 -7.34
CA HIS A 80 5.92 8.39 -6.56
C HIS A 80 5.74 8.65 -5.06
N LEU A 81 6.28 9.75 -4.53
CA LEU A 81 6.09 10.12 -3.13
C LEU A 81 4.63 10.43 -2.81
N ALA A 82 3.96 11.23 -3.64
CA ALA A 82 2.55 11.56 -3.45
C ALA A 82 1.65 10.31 -3.47
N MET A 83 1.90 9.41 -4.42
CA MET A 83 1.19 8.14 -4.54
C MET A 83 1.50 7.19 -3.36
N ALA A 84 2.74 7.11 -2.87
CA ALA A 84 3.07 6.39 -1.64
C ALA A 84 2.26 6.92 -0.45
N THR A 85 2.15 8.25 -0.30
CA THR A 85 1.37 8.86 0.76
C THR A 85 -0.12 8.55 0.63
N ALA A 86 -0.67 8.56 -0.58
CA ALA A 86 -2.07 8.20 -0.82
C ALA A 86 -2.36 6.74 -0.42
N VAL A 87 -1.46 5.80 -0.77
CA VAL A 87 -1.55 4.40 -0.33
C VAL A 87 -1.49 4.31 1.18
N TRP A 88 -0.58 5.03 1.82
CA TRP A 88 -0.43 5.06 3.28
C TRP A 88 -1.70 5.53 4.00
N ILE A 89 -2.34 6.60 3.49
CA ILE A 89 -3.61 7.11 4.00
C ILE A 89 -4.71 6.05 3.84
N ALA A 90 -4.82 5.43 2.67
CA ALA A 90 -5.85 4.42 2.41
C ALA A 90 -5.71 3.19 3.33
N VAL A 91 -4.49 2.69 3.51
CA VAL A 91 -4.21 1.57 4.43
C VAL A 91 -4.48 1.97 5.89
N SER A 92 -4.06 3.16 6.30
CA SER A 92 -4.32 3.68 7.66
C SER A 92 -5.83 3.82 7.92
N ALA A 93 -6.59 4.32 6.94
CA ALA A 93 -8.04 4.42 7.01
C ALA A 93 -8.69 3.03 7.12
N LEU A 94 -8.21 2.03 6.37
CA LEU A 94 -8.69 0.64 6.49
C LEU A 94 -8.43 0.05 7.87
N ILE A 95 -7.25 0.29 8.43
CA ILE A 95 -6.91 -0.13 9.80
C ILE A 95 -7.90 0.50 10.77
N VAL A 96 -8.08 1.83 10.73
CA VAL A 96 -9.02 2.54 11.59
C VAL A 96 -10.44 1.98 11.43
N LEU A 97 -10.95 1.83 10.21
CA LEU A 97 -12.29 1.29 9.97
C LEU A 97 -12.45 -0.14 10.48
N THR A 98 -11.41 -0.98 10.34
CA THR A 98 -11.44 -2.36 10.83
C THR A 98 -11.48 -2.42 12.36
N PHE A 99 -10.71 -1.57 13.06
CA PHE A 99 -10.67 -1.53 14.53
C PHE A 99 -11.80 -0.70 15.16
N SER A 100 -12.30 0.33 14.46
CA SER A 100 -13.41 1.19 14.87
C SER A 100 -14.79 0.63 14.49
N SER A 101 -14.86 -0.58 13.92
CA SER A 101 -16.10 -1.33 13.75
C SER A 101 -16.38 -2.36 14.88
N PRO A 102 -16.54 -2.00 16.17
CA PRO A 102 -17.13 -2.90 17.18
C PRO A 102 -18.61 -3.24 16.99
N GLY A 103 -19.29 -2.71 15.97
CA GLY A 103 -20.69 -3.04 15.76
C GLY A 103 -21.33 -2.14 14.73
N THR A 104 -21.61 -2.70 13.56
CA THR A 104 -22.87 -2.41 12.88
C THR A 104 -23.97 -2.94 13.80
N ARG A 105 -24.25 -2.22 14.90
CA ARG A 105 -25.37 -2.53 15.79
C ARG A 105 -26.59 -2.29 14.94
N TRP A 106 -27.16 -3.38 14.46
CA TRP A 106 -28.40 -3.45 13.71
C TRP A 106 -29.50 -2.73 14.51
N SER A 107 -29.78 -1.47 14.15
CA SER A 107 -30.99 -0.75 14.53
C SER A 107 -32.09 -1.07 13.51
N GLY A 108 -32.34 -2.36 13.31
CA GLY A 108 -33.47 -2.88 12.55
C GLY A 108 -34.49 -3.50 13.49
N ALA A 109 -35.13 -2.68 14.34
CA ALA A 109 -36.40 -3.00 15.01
C ALA A 109 -36.89 -1.76 15.79
N ALA A 110 -37.17 -0.67 15.07
CA ALA A 110 -38.06 0.36 15.58
C ALA A 110 -39.12 0.60 14.51
N ASN A 111 -40.38 0.34 14.89
CA ASN A 111 -41.64 0.72 14.25
C ASN A 111 -42.26 -0.30 13.31
N GLY A 112 -43.32 -0.95 13.81
CA GLY A 112 -44.25 -1.83 13.09
C GLY A 112 -45.00 -2.72 14.07
#